data_AF-D3Q6U4-F1
#
_entry.id   AF-D3Q6U4-F1
#
_cell.length_a   1.000
_cell.length_b   1.000
_cell.length_c   1.000
_cell.angle_alpha   90.00
_cell.angle_beta   90.00
_cell.angle_gamma   90.00
#
_symmetry.space_group_name_H-M   'P 1'
#
loop_
_entity.id
_entity.type
_entity.pdbx_description
1 polymer ?
#
loop_
_entity_poly.entity_id
_entity_poly.type
_entity_poly.pdbx_seq_one_letter_code
_entity_poly.pdbx_strand_id
1 'polypeptide(L)'
;MVAFHHHQMKKVDAHMMYHLLKPEVPGEFGDNIDLDTSVHPPRVSVFHLSITDWLGDELLESFPCFAVTTALADKLTDAELTGFALADMEVTMSEEAYELMGDDAETPQLKWLQITGRPGHDDFGQTAKAHLVVSDRALETLRTHTLEHCVIQSWEPPSTESV
;
A
#
# COMPACT_ATOMS: atom_id res chain seq x y z
N MET A 1 -14.56 49.80 -30.79
CA MET A 1 -14.66 49.57 -29.32
C MET A 1 -14.65 48.07 -29.12
N VAL A 2 -13.69 47.56 -28.34
CA VAL A 2 -13.29 46.15 -28.27
C VAL A 2 -14.18 45.39 -27.29
N ALA A 3 -14.56 44.15 -27.61
CA ALA A 3 -15.01 43.19 -26.61
C ALA A 3 -14.56 41.78 -27.00
N PHE A 4 -13.35 41.41 -26.54
CA PHE A 4 -12.91 40.02 -26.48
C PHE A 4 -13.83 39.26 -25.53
N HIS A 5 -14.61 38.32 -26.05
CA HIS A 5 -15.27 37.32 -25.20
C HIS A 5 -14.26 36.27 -24.81
N HIS A 6 -13.78 36.40 -23.59
CA HIS A 6 -12.88 35.48 -22.91
C HIS A 6 -13.59 34.13 -22.74
N HIS A 7 -13.18 33.12 -23.50
CA HIS A 7 -13.60 31.73 -23.30
C HIS A 7 -12.94 31.22 -22.01
N GLN A 8 -13.66 31.31 -20.90
CA GLN A 8 -13.26 30.69 -19.64
C GLN A 8 -13.42 29.17 -19.79
N MET A 9 -12.30 28.47 -19.98
CA MET A 9 -12.24 27.02 -19.75
C MET A 9 -12.62 26.79 -18.29
N LYS A 10 -13.71 26.06 -18.05
CA LYS A 10 -14.03 25.55 -16.71
C LYS A 10 -12.84 24.69 -16.27
N LYS A 11 -12.13 25.11 -15.23
CA LYS A 11 -11.32 24.18 -14.44
C LYS A 11 -12.28 23.09 -13.97
N VAL A 12 -12.08 21.88 -14.44
CA VAL A 12 -12.70 20.71 -13.83
C VAL A 12 -11.98 20.56 -12.50
N ASP A 13 -12.69 20.80 -11.40
CA ASP A 13 -12.20 20.42 -10.09
C ASP A 13 -12.04 18.89 -10.16
N ALA A 14 -10.79 18.42 -10.27
CA ALA A 14 -10.52 17.00 -10.22
C ALA A 14 -10.98 16.52 -8.85
N HIS A 15 -12.10 15.80 -8.81
CA HIS A 15 -12.46 15.03 -7.62
C HIS A 15 -11.34 14.02 -7.43
N MET A 16 -10.55 14.19 -6.38
CA MET A 16 -9.54 13.21 -6.01
C MET A 16 -10.28 11.91 -5.68
N MET A 17 -10.16 10.93 -6.57
CA MET A 17 -10.74 9.61 -6.40
C MET A 17 -9.80 8.80 -5.51
N TYR A 18 -10.37 7.96 -4.66
CA TYR A 18 -9.62 7.10 -3.75
C TYR A 18 -10.04 5.66 -3.97
N HIS A 19 -9.13 4.74 -3.66
CA HIS A 19 -9.28 3.33 -3.93
C HIS A 19 -8.90 2.52 -2.69
N LEU A 20 -9.73 1.56 -2.34
CA LEU A 20 -9.45 0.55 -1.33
C LEU A 20 -8.65 -0.57 -2.01
N LEU A 21 -7.46 -0.86 -1.48
CA LEU A 21 -6.61 -1.93 -1.96
C LEU A 21 -6.65 -3.09 -0.96
N LYS A 22 -6.70 -4.31 -1.49
CA LYS A 22 -6.46 -5.55 -0.74
C LYS A 22 -5.28 -6.24 -1.43
N PRO A 23 -4.05 -5.96 -0.98
CA PRO A 23 -2.85 -6.56 -1.54
C PRO A 23 -2.85 -8.09 -1.42
N GLU A 24 -1.93 -8.70 -2.17
CA GLU A 24 -1.58 -10.10 -1.99
C GLU A 24 -1.10 -10.35 -0.55
N VAL A 25 -1.46 -11.50 0.02
CA VAL A 25 -0.98 -11.96 1.33
C VAL A 25 -0.05 -13.16 1.10
N PRO A 26 1.28 -12.95 1.08
CA PRO A 26 2.22 -13.99 0.65
C PRO A 26 2.63 -14.96 1.77
N GLY A 27 2.13 -14.73 2.99
CA GLY A 27 2.53 -15.45 4.19
C GLY A 27 2.06 -14.75 5.46
N GLU A 28 2.78 -14.98 6.54
CA GLU A 28 2.41 -14.55 7.90
C GLU A 28 3.56 -13.85 8.63
N PHE A 29 3.35 -13.49 9.89
CA PHE A 29 4.41 -12.93 10.72
C PHE A 29 5.46 -13.99 11.05
N GLY A 30 6.72 -13.62 10.89
CA GLY A 30 7.84 -14.45 11.36
C GLY A 30 8.07 -14.31 12.87
N ASP A 31 9.02 -15.09 13.39
CA ASP A 31 9.29 -15.19 14.83
C ASP A 31 9.78 -13.89 15.48
N ASN A 32 10.40 -13.00 14.70
CA ASN A 32 10.98 -11.75 15.19
C ASN A 32 10.01 -10.57 14.99
N ILE A 33 8.86 -10.64 15.65
CA ILE A 33 7.84 -9.61 15.61
C ILE A 33 7.60 -9.00 17.00
N ASP A 34 7.42 -7.68 17.03
CA ASP A 34 6.94 -6.97 18.23
C ASP A 34 5.53 -6.44 17.97
N LEU A 35 4.56 -7.11 18.60
CA LEU A 35 3.12 -6.95 18.36
C LEU A 35 2.37 -6.66 19.66
N ASP A 36 1.86 -5.44 19.81
CA ASP A 36 0.92 -5.07 20.87
C ASP A 36 -0.52 -5.36 20.41
N THR A 37 -1.06 -6.48 20.89
CA THR A 37 -2.43 -6.93 20.63
C THR A 37 -3.46 -6.38 21.62
N SER A 38 -3.05 -5.53 22.56
CA SER A 38 -3.99 -4.87 23.50
C SER A 38 -4.82 -3.77 22.84
N VAL A 39 -4.44 -3.38 21.62
CA VAL A 39 -5.11 -2.38 20.78
C VAL A 39 -5.60 -2.98 19.47
N HIS A 40 -6.57 -2.34 18.83
CA HIS A 40 -7.10 -2.75 17.52
C HIS A 40 -7.08 -1.59 16.52
N PRO A 41 -6.47 -1.76 15.33
CA PRO A 41 -5.67 -2.91 14.93
C PRO A 41 -4.42 -3.07 15.82
N PRO A 42 -3.82 -4.27 15.87
CA PRO A 42 -2.59 -4.49 16.63
C PRO A 42 -1.50 -3.49 16.23
N ARG A 43 -0.72 -3.02 17.18
CA ARG A 43 0.40 -2.12 16.90
C ARG A 43 1.66 -2.94 16.70
N VAL A 44 2.34 -2.71 15.58
CA VAL A 44 3.61 -3.37 15.25
C VAL A 44 4.74 -2.35 15.42
N SER A 45 5.84 -2.75 16.06
CA SER A 45 7.07 -1.93 16.22
C SER A 45 8.29 -2.56 15.54
N VAL A 46 8.29 -3.88 15.37
CA VAL A 46 9.28 -4.65 14.61
C VAL A 46 8.51 -5.57 13.69
N PHE A 47 8.78 -5.51 12.38
CA PHE A 47 8.05 -6.29 11.38
C PHE A 47 8.96 -7.34 10.75
N HIS A 48 8.58 -8.61 10.90
CA HIS A 48 9.15 -9.75 10.20
C HIS A 48 8.05 -10.42 9.39
N LEU A 49 8.22 -10.48 8.06
CA LEU A 49 7.37 -11.25 7.16
C LEU A 49 8.01 -12.61 6.82
N SER A 50 7.30 -13.70 7.11
CA SER A 50 7.66 -15.05 6.68
C SER A 50 6.82 -15.43 5.47
N ILE A 51 7.45 -15.44 4.29
CA ILE A 51 6.82 -15.73 3.01
C ILE A 51 6.74 -17.24 2.79
N THR A 52 5.56 -17.74 2.42
CA THR A 52 5.31 -19.15 2.09
C THR A 52 4.81 -19.34 0.66
N ASP A 53 4.14 -18.34 0.08
CA ASP A 53 3.57 -18.40 -1.27
C ASP A 53 3.46 -16.98 -1.85
N TRP A 54 4.49 -16.53 -2.58
CA TRP A 54 4.50 -15.21 -3.23
C TRP A 54 4.19 -15.34 -4.72
N LEU A 55 3.11 -14.70 -5.15
CA LEU A 55 2.59 -14.74 -6.51
C LEU A 55 3.17 -13.64 -7.41
N GLY A 56 3.99 -12.76 -6.84
CA GLY A 56 4.80 -11.79 -7.58
C GLY A 56 4.32 -10.34 -7.51
N ASP A 57 3.28 -10.02 -6.75
CA ASP A 57 2.92 -8.60 -6.54
C ASP A 57 4.00 -7.87 -5.75
N GLU A 58 4.21 -6.60 -6.09
CA GLU A 58 5.22 -5.77 -5.44
C GLU A 58 4.67 -4.97 -4.25
N LEU A 59 3.36 -5.01 -4.04
CA LEU A 59 2.67 -4.51 -2.85
C LEU A 59 2.04 -5.70 -2.13
N LEU A 60 2.40 -5.88 -0.86
CA LEU A 60 2.06 -7.05 -0.05
C LEU A 60 1.38 -6.62 1.25
N GLU A 61 0.54 -7.49 1.79
CA GLU A 61 -0.12 -7.32 3.08
C GLU A 61 0.22 -8.47 4.04
N SER A 62 0.44 -8.14 5.30
CA SER A 62 0.35 -9.07 6.42
C SER A 62 -0.27 -8.32 7.59
N PHE A 63 -1.57 -8.57 7.82
CA PHE A 63 -2.40 -7.70 8.66
C PHE A 63 -1.75 -7.40 10.02
N PRO A 64 -1.59 -6.12 10.43
CA PRO A 64 -2.11 -4.90 9.80
C PRO A 64 -1.06 -4.11 8.97
N CYS A 65 0.04 -4.76 8.59
CA CYS A 65 1.18 -4.16 7.91
C CYS A 65 1.14 -4.34 6.40
N PHE A 66 1.84 -3.45 5.70
CA PHE A 66 2.08 -3.53 4.26
C PHE A 66 3.58 -3.56 3.99
N ALA A 67 3.99 -4.28 2.95
CA ALA A 67 5.36 -4.29 2.46
C ALA A 67 5.38 -3.95 0.98
N VAL A 68 6.47 -3.35 0.52
CA VAL A 68 6.72 -3.11 -0.90
C VAL A 68 8.12 -3.55 -1.27
N THR A 69 8.36 -3.94 -2.51
CA THR A 69 9.72 -4.14 -3.02
C THR A 69 10.52 -2.84 -2.92
N THR A 70 11.85 -2.94 -2.81
CA THR A 70 12.72 -1.74 -2.81
C THR A 70 12.51 -0.89 -4.09
N ALA A 71 12.31 -1.52 -5.24
CA ALA A 71 12.05 -0.81 -6.50
C ALA A 71 10.75 0.01 -6.45
N LEU A 72 9.67 -0.58 -5.91
CA LEU A 72 8.42 0.14 -5.72
C LEU A 72 8.57 1.23 -4.66
N ALA A 73 9.29 0.98 -3.56
CA ALA A 73 9.57 1.97 -2.52
C ALA A 73 10.27 3.23 -3.06
N ASP A 74 11.28 3.05 -3.91
CA ASP A 74 11.98 4.13 -4.59
C ASP A 74 11.01 4.92 -5.47
N LYS A 75 10.14 4.23 -6.21
CA LYS A 75 9.15 4.87 -7.07
C LYS A 75 8.12 5.69 -6.30
N LEU A 76 7.65 5.20 -5.15
CA LEU A 76 6.73 5.94 -4.28
C LEU A 76 7.39 7.21 -3.73
N THR A 77 8.68 7.13 -3.40
CA THR A 77 9.48 8.26 -2.91
C THR A 77 9.70 9.32 -4.00
N ASP A 78 10.10 8.88 -5.20
CA ASP A 78 10.33 9.76 -6.36
C ASP A 78 9.05 10.48 -6.83
N ALA A 79 7.89 9.86 -6.61
CA ALA A 79 6.59 10.45 -6.92
C ALA A 79 6.11 11.48 -5.88
N GLU A 80 6.88 11.71 -4.81
CA GLU A 80 6.56 12.64 -3.72
C GLU A 80 5.16 12.40 -3.13
N LEU A 81 4.78 11.13 -3.00
CA LEU A 81 3.49 10.73 -2.44
C LEU A 81 3.46 10.95 -0.92
N THR A 82 2.28 11.25 -0.40
CA THR A 82 2.07 11.59 1.02
C THR A 82 1.43 10.45 1.81
N GLY A 83 1.58 10.47 3.14
CA GLY A 83 0.85 9.56 4.02
C GLY A 83 1.48 8.19 4.23
N PHE A 84 2.75 8.02 3.90
CA PHE A 84 3.52 6.84 4.25
C PHE A 84 4.92 7.19 4.77
N ALA A 85 5.56 6.21 5.40
CA ALA A 85 6.98 6.17 5.68
C ALA A 85 7.53 4.79 5.30
N LEU A 86 8.83 4.72 5.02
CA LEU A 86 9.53 3.48 4.72
C LEU A 86 10.45 3.14 5.89
N ALA A 87 10.42 1.88 6.32
CA ALA A 87 11.31 1.36 7.34
C ALA A 87 11.92 0.03 6.89
N ASP A 88 13.04 -0.33 7.53
CA ASP A 88 13.62 -1.65 7.38
C ASP A 88 12.72 -2.71 8.05
N MET A 89 12.76 -3.92 7.49
CA MET A 89 12.03 -5.08 7.99
C MET A 89 12.84 -6.35 7.78
N GLU A 90 12.47 -7.39 8.50
CA GLU A 90 12.99 -8.73 8.28
C GLU A 90 12.09 -9.50 7.32
N VAL A 91 12.70 -10.25 6.41
CA VAL A 91 12.00 -11.12 5.47
C VAL A 91 12.68 -12.48 5.51
N THR A 92 11.88 -13.52 5.69
CA THR A 92 12.31 -14.89 5.47
C THR A 92 11.37 -15.58 4.49
N MET A 93 11.84 -16.69 3.95
CA MET A 93 11.11 -17.51 3.00
C MET A 93 11.17 -18.96 3.44
N SER A 94 10.05 -19.67 3.33
CA SER A 94 10.01 -21.11 3.52
C SER A 94 10.68 -21.85 2.37
N GLU A 95 11.05 -23.12 2.59
CA GLU A 95 11.62 -23.97 1.55
C GLU A 95 10.64 -24.13 0.37
N GLU A 96 9.35 -24.29 0.66
CA GLU A 96 8.29 -24.38 -0.35
C GLU A 96 8.20 -23.10 -1.19
N ALA A 97 8.38 -21.93 -0.59
CA ALA A 97 8.37 -20.66 -1.31
C ALA A 97 9.55 -20.56 -2.29
N TYR A 98 10.74 -21.03 -1.91
CA TYR A 98 11.87 -21.12 -2.84
C TYR A 98 11.60 -22.10 -3.98
N GLU A 99 11.02 -23.27 -3.70
CA GLU A 99 10.66 -24.25 -4.72
C GLU A 99 9.65 -23.69 -5.75
N LEU A 100 8.68 -22.91 -5.29
CA LEU A 100 7.67 -22.27 -6.13
C LEU A 100 8.27 -21.16 -7.03
N MET A 101 9.25 -20.43 -6.53
CA MET A 101 9.93 -19.37 -7.28
C MET A 101 10.98 -19.89 -8.28
N GLY A 102 11.52 -21.09 -8.05
CA GLY A 102 12.45 -21.78 -8.94
C GLY A 102 13.93 -21.67 -8.56
N ASP A 103 14.80 -22.27 -9.38
CA ASP A 103 16.21 -22.53 -9.03
C ASP A 103 17.07 -21.28 -8.77
N ASP A 104 16.67 -20.12 -9.31
CA ASP A 104 17.34 -18.82 -9.12
C ASP A 104 16.59 -17.90 -8.13
N ALA A 105 15.71 -18.47 -7.30
CA ALA A 105 14.93 -17.71 -6.34
C ALA A 105 15.80 -17.05 -5.26
N GLU A 106 15.68 -15.73 -5.16
CA GLU A 106 16.28 -14.94 -4.08
C GLU A 106 15.19 -14.38 -3.18
N THR A 107 15.52 -14.20 -1.89
CA THR A 107 14.62 -13.49 -0.97
C THR A 107 14.36 -12.08 -1.49
N PRO A 108 13.10 -11.66 -1.64
CA PRO A 108 12.80 -10.32 -2.13
C PRO A 108 13.29 -9.27 -1.14
N GLN A 109 13.91 -8.22 -1.66
CA GLN A 109 14.26 -7.06 -0.85
C GLN A 109 13.01 -6.21 -0.66
N LEU A 110 12.45 -6.24 0.55
CA LEU A 110 11.24 -5.52 0.92
C LEU A 110 11.54 -4.38 1.88
N LYS A 111 10.68 -3.36 1.83
CA LYS A 111 10.58 -2.28 2.80
C LYS A 111 9.21 -2.31 3.45
N TRP A 112 9.17 -2.00 4.74
CA TRP A 112 7.91 -1.82 5.44
C TRP A 112 7.29 -0.50 5.00
N LEU A 113 6.13 -0.58 4.36
CA LEU A 113 5.29 0.56 4.03
C LEU A 113 4.41 0.90 5.25
N GLN A 114 4.89 1.82 6.08
CA GLN A 114 4.15 2.31 7.23
C GLN A 114 3.17 3.39 6.81
N ILE A 115 1.87 3.17 7.01
CA ILE A 115 0.86 4.17 6.66
C ILE A 115 0.72 5.19 7.78
N THR A 116 0.98 6.45 7.45
CA THR A 116 0.97 7.59 8.40
C THR A 116 -0.12 8.60 8.08
N GLY A 117 -0.72 8.52 6.90
CA GLY A 117 -1.73 9.43 6.40
C GLY A 117 -3.16 9.03 6.70
N ARG A 118 -4.08 9.92 6.34
CA ARG A 118 -5.52 9.77 6.52
C ARG A 118 -6.18 9.39 5.20
N PRO A 119 -7.03 8.34 5.20
CA PRO A 119 -7.74 7.92 4.00
C PRO A 119 -8.68 9.03 3.50
N GLY A 120 -8.69 9.28 2.19
CA GLY A 120 -9.47 10.37 1.59
C GLY A 120 -8.84 11.76 1.72
N HIS A 121 -7.61 11.86 2.21
CA HIS A 121 -6.87 13.12 2.33
C HIS A 121 -5.45 12.99 1.76
N ASP A 122 -4.64 12.10 2.34
CA ASP A 122 -3.28 11.84 1.91
C ASP A 122 -3.26 10.77 0.79
N ASP A 123 -2.16 10.64 0.06
CA ASP A 123 -2.06 9.65 -1.02
C ASP A 123 -2.11 8.21 -0.51
N PHE A 124 -1.64 7.99 0.71
CA PHE A 124 -1.75 6.74 1.45
C PHE A 124 -2.49 7.00 2.76
N GLY A 125 -3.48 6.17 3.04
CA GLY A 125 -4.24 6.22 4.28
C GLY A 125 -4.69 4.84 4.72
N GLN A 126 -4.85 4.68 6.03
CA GLN A 126 -5.30 3.42 6.61
C GLN A 126 -6.62 3.63 7.34
N THR A 127 -7.60 2.76 7.08
CA THR A 127 -8.87 2.80 7.79
C THR A 127 -8.73 2.27 9.21
N ALA A 128 -9.72 2.52 10.08
CA ALA A 128 -9.75 1.94 11.43
C ALA A 128 -9.77 0.40 11.45
N LYS A 129 -10.07 -0.25 10.32
CA LYS A 129 -10.01 -1.72 10.14
C LYS A 129 -8.70 -2.17 9.50
N ALA A 130 -7.67 -1.33 9.52
CA ALA A 130 -6.37 -1.53 8.91
C ALA A 130 -6.34 -1.67 7.38
N HIS A 131 -7.45 -1.48 6.66
CA HIS A 131 -7.41 -1.53 5.19
C HIS A 131 -6.66 -0.34 4.59
N LEU A 132 -5.92 -0.61 3.50
CA LEU A 132 -5.21 0.38 2.71
C LEU A 132 -6.16 1.14 1.79
N VAL A 133 -6.09 2.46 1.84
CA VAL A 133 -6.75 3.37 0.91
C VAL A 133 -5.69 4.25 0.26
N VAL A 134 -5.74 4.37 -1.06
CA VAL A 134 -4.79 5.20 -1.81
C VAL A 134 -5.51 6.21 -2.70
N SER A 135 -4.88 7.34 -2.98
CA SER A 135 -5.35 8.28 -4.01
C SER A 135 -5.22 7.68 -5.41
N ASP A 136 -5.92 8.24 -6.39
CA ASP A 136 -5.78 7.86 -7.78
C ASP A 136 -4.32 7.99 -8.27
N ARG A 137 -3.63 9.05 -7.86
CA ARG A 137 -2.22 9.29 -8.17
C ARG A 137 -1.28 8.23 -7.58
N ALA A 138 -1.53 7.81 -6.34
CA ALA A 138 -0.78 6.71 -5.75
C ALA A 138 -1.07 5.39 -6.47
N LEU A 139 -2.32 5.12 -6.85
CA LEU A 139 -2.66 3.93 -7.62
C LEU A 139 -1.99 3.91 -9.00
N GLU A 140 -1.92 5.05 -9.70
CA GLU A 140 -1.18 5.18 -10.96
C GLU A 140 0.30 4.84 -10.79
N THR A 141 0.89 5.24 -9.66
CA THR A 141 2.30 4.94 -9.33
C THR A 141 2.50 3.46 -9.00
N LEU A 142 1.60 2.87 -8.21
CA LEU A 142 1.60 1.43 -7.89
C LEU A 142 1.49 0.58 -9.17
N ARG A 143 0.66 1.00 -10.13
CA ARG A 143 0.46 0.32 -11.42
C ARG A 143 1.66 0.35 -12.36
N THR A 144 2.73 1.08 -12.03
CA THR A 144 3.99 0.95 -12.79
C THR A 144 4.80 -0.28 -12.39
N HIS A 145 4.32 -1.05 -11.40
CA HIS A 145 4.89 -2.28 -10.85
C HIS A 145 3.83 -3.39 -10.85
N THR A 146 4.24 -4.62 -10.54
CA THR A 146 3.34 -5.78 -10.56
C THR A 146 2.30 -5.68 -9.43
N LEU A 147 1.02 -5.82 -9.81
CA LEU A 147 -0.14 -5.67 -8.93
C LEU A 147 -1.32 -6.53 -9.43
N GLU A 148 -1.02 -7.73 -9.92
CA GLU A 148 -1.95 -8.66 -10.55
C GLU A 148 -2.87 -9.37 -9.55
N HIS A 149 -2.39 -9.56 -8.32
CA HIS A 149 -3.09 -10.27 -7.24
C HIS A 149 -3.77 -9.35 -6.22
N CYS A 150 -3.58 -8.04 -6.34
CA CYS A 150 -4.27 -7.04 -5.54
C CYS A 150 -5.71 -6.78 -6.02
N VAL A 151 -6.67 -6.82 -5.09
CA VAL A 151 -8.04 -6.37 -5.37
C VAL A 151 -8.13 -4.86 -5.19
N ILE A 152 -8.58 -4.17 -6.23
CA ILE A 152 -8.77 -2.71 -6.24
C ILE A 152 -10.27 -2.39 -6.30
N GLN A 153 -10.75 -1.55 -5.38
CA GLN A 153 -12.15 -1.12 -5.34
C GLN A 153 -12.21 0.41 -5.21
N SER A 154 -13.18 1.06 -5.85
CA SER A 154 -13.46 2.47 -5.57
C SER A 154 -13.81 2.64 -4.09
N TRP A 155 -13.28 3.69 -3.48
CA TRP A 155 -13.52 3.99 -2.07
C TRP A 155 -14.12 5.37 -1.90
N GLU A 156 -15.13 5.43 -1.06
CA GLU A 156 -15.73 6.67 -0.59
C GLU A 156 -15.61 6.71 0.94
N PRO A 157 -15.37 7.88 1.53
CA PRO A 157 -15.38 8.02 2.97
C PRO A 157 -16.75 7.61 3.53
N PRO A 158 -16.80 6.90 4.66
CA PRO A 158 -18.08 6.54 5.26
C PRO A 158 -18.89 7.80 5.55
N SER A 159 -20.17 7.81 5.14
CA SER A 159 -21.11 8.86 5.48
C SER A 159 -21.15 9.01 7.00
N THR A 160 -21.04 10.25 7.51
CA THR A 160 -21.00 10.57 8.95
C THR A 160 -22.25 10.15 9.74
N GLU A 161 -23.25 9.55 9.09
CA GLU A 161 -24.49 9.05 9.69
C GLU A 161 -24.37 7.60 10.18
N SER A 162 -23.54 7.31 11.17
CA SER A 162 -23.76 6.22 12.14
C SER A 162 -22.67 6.22 13.21
N VAL A 163 -22.94 6.94 14.30
CA VAL A 163 -22.33 6.72 15.62
C VAL A 163 -23.47 6.41 16.59
#